data_AF-A0A971C8W8-F1
#
_entry.id   AF-A0A971C8W8-F1
#
_cell.length_a   1.000
_cell.length_b   1.000
_cell.length_c   1.000
_cell.angle_alpha   90.00
_cell.angle_beta   90.00
_cell.angle_gamma   90.00
#
_symmetry.space_group_name_H-M   'P 1'
#
loop_
_entity.id
_entity.type
_entity.pdbx_description
1 polymer ?
#
loop_
_entity_poly.entity_id
_entity_poly.type
_entity_poly.pdbx_seq_one_letter_code
_entity_poly.pdbx_strand_id
1 'polypeptide(L)'
;MEMNISSIRKEYKLHSLNEKDVNLNPITQLKLWLDEAVKSELTEPTAMALATSTPTGRPSIRIVLLKEIEDKGLVFFTNYGSYKARQIESNPFAAVVFFWPELERQVRIEGYVEKVSEEISDKYFEERPEGSKIGAWASEQSKVIDSRIQLEIKTAEYYSNLSSI
;
A
#
# COMPACT_ATOMS: atom_id res chain seq x y z
N MET A 1 -8.65 20.95 30.96
CA MET A 1 -8.65 19.54 31.39
C MET A 1 -7.63 18.80 30.56
N GLU A 2 -6.66 18.14 31.19
CA GLU A 2 -5.78 17.20 30.49
C GLU A 2 -6.58 15.95 30.11
N MET A 3 -6.46 15.54 28.85
CA MET A 3 -7.12 14.35 28.35
C MET A 3 -6.33 13.11 28.83
N ASN A 4 -6.94 12.27 29.66
CA ASN A 4 -6.33 11.02 30.08
C ASN A 4 -6.53 9.94 29.01
N ILE A 5 -5.50 9.72 28.19
CA ILE A 5 -5.49 8.73 27.10
C ILE A 5 -5.81 7.31 27.61
N SER A 6 -5.40 6.95 28.84
CA SER A 6 -5.63 5.60 29.37
C SER A 6 -7.11 5.27 29.60
N SER A 7 -7.97 6.30 29.62
CA SER A 7 -9.42 6.14 29.78
C SER A 7 -10.17 5.91 28.46
N ILE A 8 -9.51 6.09 27.31
CA ILE A 8 -10.09 5.89 25.98
C ILE A 8 -10.02 4.40 25.66
N ARG A 9 -11.02 3.63 26.11
CA ARG A 9 -11.14 2.20 25.84
C ARG A 9 -12.40 1.90 25.05
N LYS A 10 -12.23 1.30 23.88
CA LYS A 10 -13.32 0.66 23.13
C LYS A 10 -13.26 -0.84 23.41
N GLU A 11 -14.39 -1.43 23.75
CA GLU A 11 -14.52 -2.89 23.82
C GLU A 11 -14.88 -3.42 22.43
N TYR A 12 -14.02 -4.27 21.88
CA TYR A 12 -14.24 -4.92 20.59
C TYR A 12 -15.14 -6.15 20.81
N LYS A 13 -16.37 -6.11 20.29
CA LYS A 13 -17.42 -7.12 20.50
C LYS A 13 -18.16 -7.49 19.23
N LEU A 14 -17.84 -6.89 18.09
CA LEU A 14 -18.61 -7.08 16.88
C LEU A 14 -18.53 -8.54 16.43
N HIS A 15 -17.35 -9.15 16.41
CA HIS A 15 -17.15 -10.53 15.94
C HIS A 15 -16.11 -11.28 16.79
N SER A 16 -16.24 -12.61 16.86
CA SER A 16 -15.25 -13.53 17.46
C SER A 16 -14.59 -14.37 16.38
N LEU A 17 -13.30 -14.66 16.52
CA LEU A 17 -12.56 -15.54 15.59
C LEU A 17 -12.32 -16.90 16.24
N ASN A 18 -12.87 -17.97 15.67
CA ASN A 18 -12.57 -19.35 16.08
C ASN A 18 -11.83 -20.09 14.97
N GLU A 19 -10.89 -20.97 15.34
CA GLU A 19 -10.12 -21.75 14.36
C GLU A 19 -10.99 -22.59 13.41
N LYS A 20 -12.16 -23.04 13.88
CA LYS A 20 -13.12 -23.82 13.08
C LYS A 20 -13.78 -23.01 11.96
N ASP A 21 -13.81 -21.69 12.12
CA ASP A 21 -14.47 -20.75 11.20
C ASP A 21 -13.46 -20.12 10.23
N VAL A 22 -12.18 -20.53 10.30
CA VAL A 22 -11.09 -20.01 9.47
C VAL A 22 -10.74 -20.99 8.37
N ASN A 23 -10.56 -20.48 7.15
CA ASN A 23 -10.10 -21.27 6.02
C ASN A 23 -8.65 -21.74 6.23
N LEU A 24 -8.38 -23.01 5.92
CA LEU A 24 -7.02 -23.57 6.00
C LEU A 24 -6.04 -22.90 5.03
N ASN A 25 -6.55 -22.33 3.93
CA ASN A 25 -5.75 -21.52 3.03
C ASN A 25 -5.81 -20.04 3.45
N PRO A 26 -4.68 -19.44 3.88
CA PRO A 26 -4.66 -18.07 4.38
C PRO A 26 -4.96 -17.02 3.29
N ILE A 27 -4.63 -17.30 2.02
CA ILE A 27 -4.97 -16.41 0.90
C ILE A 27 -6.47 -16.42 0.65
N THR A 28 -7.11 -17.59 0.73
CA THR A 28 -8.57 -17.69 0.65
C THR A 28 -9.24 -16.94 1.80
N GLN A 29 -8.70 -17.06 3.03
CA GLN A 29 -9.21 -16.31 4.18
C GLN A 29 -9.08 -14.79 3.99
N LEU A 30 -7.94 -14.33 3.47
CA LEU A 30 -7.74 -12.91 3.18
C LEU A 30 -8.71 -12.40 2.12
N LYS A 31 -8.92 -13.15 1.03
CA LYS A 31 -9.88 -12.79 -0.03
C LYS A 31 -11.29 -12.64 0.53
N LEU A 32 -11.72 -13.56 1.41
CA LEU A 32 -13.02 -13.49 2.09
C LEU A 32 -13.14 -12.21 2.92
N TRP A 33 -12.15 -11.92 3.75
CA TRP A 33 -12.20 -10.73 4.61
C TRP A 33 -12.08 -9.41 3.87
N LEU A 34 -11.33 -9.37 2.77
CA LEU A 34 -11.28 -8.19 1.91
C LEU A 34 -12.61 -7.95 1.21
N ASP A 35 -13.29 -9.01 0.73
CA ASP A 35 -14.62 -8.92 0.15
C ASP A 35 -15.65 -8.39 1.18
N GLU A 36 -15.59 -8.86 2.43
CA GLU A 36 -16.41 -8.31 3.52
C GLU A 36 -16.12 -6.82 3.77
N ALA A 37 -14.85 -6.40 3.76
CA ALA A 37 -14.47 -4.99 3.93
C ALA A 37 -14.99 -4.12 2.77
N VAL A 38 -14.93 -4.61 1.53
CA VAL A 38 -15.47 -3.91 0.36
C VAL A 38 -17.00 -3.82 0.44
N LYS A 39 -17.68 -4.92 0.74
CA LYS A 39 -19.16 -4.97 0.85
C LYS A 39 -19.71 -4.14 2.00
N SER A 40 -18.90 -3.93 3.03
CA SER A 40 -19.24 -3.05 4.16
C SER A 40 -18.94 -1.57 3.86
N GLU A 41 -18.55 -1.23 2.62
CA GLU A 41 -18.29 0.12 2.14
C GLU A 41 -17.26 0.88 2.98
N LEU A 42 -16.24 0.16 3.50
CA LEU A 42 -15.14 0.78 4.24
C LEU A 42 -14.40 1.76 3.34
N THR A 43 -13.89 2.83 3.93
CA THR A 43 -13.02 3.77 3.22
C THR A 43 -11.67 3.10 2.94
N GLU A 44 -11.24 3.10 1.67
CA GLU A 44 -9.95 2.56 1.25
C GLU A 44 -9.66 1.13 1.77
N PRO A 45 -10.54 0.13 1.51
CA PRO A 45 -10.43 -1.20 2.12
C PRO A 45 -9.17 -1.96 1.68
N THR A 46 -8.56 -1.55 0.57
CA THR A 46 -7.31 -2.09 0.01
C THR A 46 -6.06 -1.37 0.50
N ALA A 47 -6.19 -0.28 1.28
CA ALA A 47 -5.06 0.40 1.86
C ALA A 47 -4.40 -0.45 2.95
N MET A 48 -3.08 -0.56 2.88
CA MET A 48 -2.28 -1.28 3.86
C MET A 48 -1.06 -0.45 4.26
N ALA A 49 -0.70 -0.50 5.55
CA ALA A 49 0.55 0.09 6.01
C ALA A 49 1.71 -0.89 5.74
N LEU A 50 2.64 -0.48 4.88
CA LEU A 50 3.82 -1.23 4.49
C LEU A 50 5.03 -0.81 5.32
N ALA A 51 5.55 -1.75 6.11
CA ALA A 51 6.81 -1.64 6.82
C ALA A 51 7.96 -2.26 6.00
N THR A 52 9.03 -1.48 5.85
CA THR A 52 10.31 -1.91 5.27
C THR A 52 11.43 -1.40 6.17
N SER A 53 12.61 -2.02 6.12
CA SER A 53 13.75 -1.58 6.91
C SER A 53 15.04 -1.56 6.11
N THR A 54 16.00 -0.79 6.58
CA THR A 54 17.38 -0.89 6.09
C THR A 54 18.00 -2.22 6.56
N PRO A 55 19.13 -2.68 5.97
CA PRO A 55 19.84 -3.88 6.42
C PRO A 55 20.24 -3.87 7.91
N THR A 56 20.46 -2.69 8.50
CA THR A 56 20.75 -2.53 9.94
C THR A 56 19.51 -2.52 10.84
N GLY A 57 18.33 -2.81 10.29
CA GLY A 57 17.09 -2.92 11.05
C GLY A 57 16.35 -1.60 11.31
N ARG A 58 16.77 -0.46 10.74
CA ARG A 58 16.04 0.82 10.88
C ARG A 58 14.72 0.78 10.09
N PRO A 59 13.55 0.78 10.75
CA PRO A 59 12.27 0.62 10.07
C PRO A 59 11.77 1.93 9.48
N SER A 60 10.82 1.81 8.56
CA SER A 60 10.04 2.91 8.02
C SER A 60 8.70 2.38 7.51
N ILE A 61 7.66 3.21 7.62
CA ILE A 61 6.28 2.81 7.35
C ILE A 61 5.61 3.87 6.46
N ARG A 62 4.70 3.44 5.59
CA ARG A 62 3.83 4.28 4.76
C ARG A 62 2.63 3.48 4.29
N ILE A 63 1.58 4.16 3.83
CA ILE A 63 0.44 3.52 3.18
C ILE A 63 0.78 3.19 1.72
N VAL A 64 0.37 2.01 1.29
CA VAL A 64 0.30 1.59 -0.12
C VAL A 64 -1.07 0.94 -0.37
N LEU A 65 -1.45 0.81 -1.63
CA LEU A 65 -2.72 0.17 -2.01
C LEU A 65 -2.44 -1.22 -2.57
N LEU A 66 -3.12 -2.22 -2.02
CA LEU A 66 -3.21 -3.54 -2.64
C LEU A 66 -3.88 -3.41 -4.00
N LYS A 67 -3.33 -4.06 -5.02
CA LYS A 67 -3.91 -4.10 -6.37
C LYS A 67 -4.35 -5.49 -6.76
N GLU A 68 -3.59 -6.52 -6.40
CA GLU A 68 -3.92 -7.90 -6.74
C GLU A 68 -3.58 -8.86 -5.59
N ILE A 69 -4.33 -9.96 -5.51
CA ILE A 69 -4.03 -11.09 -4.62
C ILE A 69 -3.78 -12.30 -5.50
N GLU A 70 -2.53 -12.75 -5.53
CA GLU A 70 -2.10 -13.95 -6.21
C GLU A 70 -2.10 -15.16 -5.27
N ASP A 71 -1.93 -16.37 -5.82
CA ASP A 71 -1.88 -17.60 -5.02
C ASP A 71 -0.73 -17.62 -4.01
N LYS A 72 0.35 -16.88 -4.30
CA LYS A 72 1.57 -16.84 -3.48
C LYS A 72 1.78 -15.53 -2.72
N GLY A 73 0.91 -14.52 -2.89
CA GLY A 73 1.15 -13.24 -2.25
C GLY A 73 0.25 -12.09 -2.68
N LEU A 74 0.77 -10.89 -2.44
CA LEU A 74 0.07 -9.62 -2.63
C LEU A 74 0.86 -8.74 -3.59
N VAL A 75 0.16 -8.07 -4.50
CA VAL A 75 0.78 -7.16 -5.46
C VAL A 75 0.38 -5.72 -5.12
N PHE A 76 1.39 -4.85 -5.04
CA PHE A 76 1.23 -3.41 -4.99
C PHE A 76 2.24 -2.76 -5.95
N PHE A 77 1.89 -1.62 -6.51
CA PHE A 77 2.75 -0.90 -7.46
C PHE A 77 3.37 0.33 -6.79
N THR A 78 4.62 0.63 -7.13
CA THR A 78 5.32 1.78 -6.57
C THR A 78 6.41 2.29 -7.51
N ASN A 79 6.99 3.44 -7.20
CA ASN A 79 8.16 3.95 -7.92
C ASN A 79 9.42 3.20 -7.44
N TYR A 80 10.13 2.53 -8.37
CA TYR A 80 11.36 1.77 -8.07
C TYR A 80 12.52 2.64 -7.57
N GLY A 81 12.49 3.96 -7.84
CA GLY A 81 13.42 4.94 -7.29
C GLY A 81 13.04 5.46 -5.90
N SER A 82 11.96 4.99 -5.28
CA SER A 82 11.50 5.49 -3.98
C SER A 82 12.31 4.96 -2.80
N TYR A 83 12.17 5.61 -1.62
CA TYR A 83 12.89 5.18 -0.42
C TYR A 83 12.56 3.74 -0.01
N LYS A 84 11.28 3.33 -0.12
CA LYS A 84 10.84 1.96 0.21
C LYS A 84 11.41 0.93 -0.78
N ALA A 85 11.51 1.29 -2.06
CA ALA A 85 12.03 0.40 -3.09
C ALA A 85 13.53 0.15 -2.88
N ARG A 86 14.31 1.19 -2.56
CA ARG A 86 15.73 1.04 -2.17
C ARG A 86 15.93 0.18 -0.93
N GLN A 87 15.03 0.30 0.06
CA GLN A 87 15.07 -0.57 1.23
C GLN A 87 14.74 -2.02 0.87
N ILE A 88 13.69 -2.27 0.08
CA ILE A 88 13.33 -3.62 -0.38
C ILE A 88 14.45 -4.26 -1.18
N GLU A 89 15.11 -3.50 -2.05
CA GLU A 89 16.23 -4.01 -2.86
C GLU A 89 17.44 -4.42 -2.00
N SER A 90 17.68 -3.73 -0.89
CA SER A 90 18.78 -4.05 0.03
C SER A 90 18.40 -5.00 1.17
N ASN A 91 17.11 -5.07 1.51
CA ASN A 91 16.53 -5.94 2.51
C ASN A 91 15.09 -6.32 2.07
N PRO A 92 14.90 -7.48 1.44
CA PRO A 92 13.65 -7.84 0.78
C PRO A 92 12.56 -8.34 1.73
N PHE A 93 12.75 -8.23 3.04
CA PHE A 93 11.72 -8.56 4.02
C PHE A 93 10.82 -7.36 4.28
N ALA A 94 9.51 -7.58 4.23
CA ALA A 94 8.51 -6.58 4.54
C ALA A 94 7.37 -7.16 5.38
N ALA A 95 6.66 -6.25 6.03
CA ALA A 95 5.40 -6.54 6.71
C ALA A 95 4.33 -5.57 6.24
N VAL A 96 3.11 -6.04 6.07
CA VAL A 96 1.94 -5.21 5.80
C VAL A 96 0.86 -5.45 6.84
N VAL A 97 0.09 -4.41 7.10
CA VAL A 97 -1.12 -4.51 7.92
C VAL A 97 -2.29 -3.80 7.26
N PHE A 98 -3.40 -4.55 7.13
CA PHE A 98 -4.73 -4.00 6.89
C PHE A 98 -5.38 -3.73 8.23
N PHE A 99 -5.94 -2.54 8.42
CA PHE A 99 -6.67 -2.17 9.63
C PHE A 99 -8.07 -1.68 9.24
N TRP A 100 -9.07 -2.47 9.61
CA TRP A 100 -10.49 -2.23 9.32
C TRP A 100 -11.23 -2.01 10.64
N PRO A 101 -11.15 -0.80 11.22
CA PRO A 101 -11.68 -0.52 12.55
C PRO A 101 -13.19 -0.69 12.67
N GLU A 102 -13.94 -0.46 11.58
CA GLU A 102 -15.38 -0.65 11.49
C GLU A 102 -15.77 -2.12 11.63
N LEU A 103 -14.89 -3.02 11.18
CA LEU A 103 -15.04 -4.48 11.32
C LEU A 103 -14.31 -5.04 12.54
N GLU A 104 -13.66 -4.18 13.34
CA GLU A 104 -12.81 -4.56 14.47
C GLU A 104 -11.74 -5.58 14.10
N ARG A 105 -11.21 -5.46 12.87
CA ARG A 105 -10.35 -6.47 12.27
C ARG A 105 -9.02 -5.89 11.83
N GLN A 106 -7.97 -6.69 12.00
CA GLN A 106 -6.65 -6.41 11.49
C GLN A 106 -6.08 -7.67 10.83
N VAL A 107 -5.47 -7.53 9.66
CA VAL A 107 -4.77 -8.62 8.97
C VAL A 107 -3.31 -8.24 8.79
N ARG A 108 -2.40 -9.09 9.28
CA ARG A 108 -0.96 -8.92 9.15
C ARG A 108 -0.42 -9.96 8.19
N ILE A 109 0.40 -9.52 7.23
CA ILE A 109 1.14 -10.40 6.34
C ILE A 109 2.62 -10.01 6.42
N GLU A 110 3.49 -11.02 6.50
CA GLU A 110 4.94 -10.86 6.57
C GLU A 110 5.57 -11.79 5.53
N GLY A 111 6.60 -11.32 4.82
CA GLY A 111 7.19 -12.11 3.77
C GLY A 111 8.31 -11.43 3.01
N TYR A 112 8.76 -12.14 1.98
CA TYR A 112 9.74 -11.65 1.01
C TYR A 112 9.03 -10.85 -0.08
N VAL A 113 9.67 -9.79 -0.58
CA VAL A 113 9.17 -8.96 -1.67
C VAL A 113 10.04 -9.16 -2.90
N GLU A 114 9.41 -9.51 -4.01
CA GLU A 114 10.03 -9.59 -5.33
C GLU A 114 9.39 -8.60 -6.31
N LYS A 115 10.13 -8.26 -7.37
CA LYS A 115 9.57 -7.44 -8.46
C LYS A 115 8.67 -8.34 -9.31
N VAL A 116 7.48 -7.85 -9.64
CA VAL A 116 6.69 -8.39 -10.75
C VAL A 116 7.45 -8.20 -12.07
N SER A 117 7.00 -8.88 -13.13
CA SER A 117 7.60 -8.72 -14.45
C SER A 117 7.42 -7.29 -14.99
N GLU A 118 8.27 -6.90 -15.94
CA GLU A 118 8.18 -5.60 -16.59
C GLU A 118 6.83 -5.46 -17.32
N GLU A 119 6.35 -6.53 -17.95
CA GLU A 119 5.08 -6.56 -18.68
C GLU A 119 3.88 -6.31 -17.75
N ILE A 120 3.89 -6.86 -16.53
CA ILE A 120 2.85 -6.59 -15.52
C ILE A 120 2.91 -5.13 -15.08
N SER A 121 4.13 -4.60 -14.89
CA SER A 121 4.34 -3.20 -14.50
C SER A 121 3.86 -2.22 -15.57
N ASP A 122 4.20 -2.46 -16.83
CA ASP A 122 3.84 -1.64 -17.97
C ASP A 122 2.33 -1.66 -18.21
N LYS A 123 1.73 -2.85 -18.20
CA LYS A 123 0.27 -2.99 -18.33
C LYS A 123 -0.46 -2.23 -17.24
N TYR A 124 -0.06 -2.38 -15.98
CA TYR A 124 -0.67 -1.62 -14.89
C TYR A 124 -0.48 -0.11 -15.07
N PHE A 125 0.72 0.32 -15.49
CA PHE A 125 1.00 1.73 -15.72
C PHE A 125 0.11 2.32 -16.82
N GLU A 126 -0.11 1.59 -17.90
CA GLU A 126 -0.97 1.98 -19.03
C GLU A 126 -2.44 2.15 -18.65
N GLU A 127 -2.95 1.36 -17.71
CA GLU A 127 -4.35 1.44 -17.24
C GLU A 127 -4.62 2.63 -16.31
N ARG A 128 -3.58 3.33 -15.82
CA ARG A 128 -3.76 4.45 -14.88
C ARG A 128 -4.40 5.67 -15.56
N PRO A 129 -5.18 6.48 -14.82
CA PRO A 129 -5.61 7.79 -15.31
C PRO A 129 -4.41 8.65 -15.75
N GLU A 130 -4.55 9.46 -16.79
CA GLU A 130 -3.44 10.26 -17.34
C GLU A 130 -2.74 11.11 -16.29
N GLY A 131 -3.51 11.82 -15.44
CA GLY A 131 -2.94 12.61 -14.35
C GLY A 131 -2.12 11.78 -13.34
N SER A 132 -2.48 10.50 -13.16
CA SER A 132 -1.71 9.56 -12.33
C SER A 132 -0.40 9.11 -13.01
N LYS A 133 -0.40 8.92 -14.33
CA LYS A 133 0.82 8.65 -15.11
C LYS A 133 1.77 9.84 -15.03
N ILE A 134 1.26 11.03 -15.32
CA ILE A 134 2.00 12.30 -15.26
C ILE A 134 2.58 12.53 -13.86
N GLY A 135 1.76 12.40 -12.81
CA GLY A 135 2.24 12.57 -11.44
C GLY A 135 3.37 11.60 -11.07
N ALA A 136 3.35 10.38 -11.63
CA ALA A 136 4.43 9.41 -11.42
C ALA A 136 5.72 9.77 -12.20
N TRP A 137 5.62 10.42 -13.36
CA TRP A 137 6.78 10.90 -14.11
C TRP A 137 7.35 12.21 -13.54
N ALA A 138 6.49 13.16 -13.18
CA ALA A 138 6.89 14.45 -12.64
C ALA A 138 7.53 14.34 -11.24
N SER A 139 7.10 13.35 -10.46
CA SER A 139 7.56 13.14 -9.08
C SER A 139 8.63 12.06 -8.98
N GLU A 140 9.88 12.48 -8.76
CA GLU A 140 10.95 11.60 -8.30
C GLU A 140 10.72 11.21 -6.84
N GLN A 141 9.83 10.24 -6.62
CA GLN A 141 9.30 9.91 -5.30
C GLN A 141 10.39 9.73 -4.24
N SER A 142 10.23 10.42 -3.10
CA SER A 142 11.17 10.42 -1.96
C SER A 142 12.50 11.15 -2.17
N LYS A 143 12.70 11.89 -3.27
CA LYS A 143 13.79 12.86 -3.36
C LYS A 143 13.36 14.21 -2.79
N VAL A 144 14.32 14.91 -2.18
CA VAL A 144 14.12 16.30 -1.74
C VAL A 144 13.95 17.18 -2.98
N ILE A 145 12.97 18.08 -2.95
CA ILE A 145 12.72 19.09 -3.98
C ILE A 145 12.95 20.47 -3.38
N ASP A 146 13.37 21.42 -4.22
CA ASP A 146 13.71 22.77 -3.75
C ASP A 146 12.46 23.59 -3.45
N SER A 147 11.39 23.37 -4.20
CA SER A 147 10.12 24.08 -4.00
C SER A 147 8.94 23.34 -4.63
N ARG A 148 7.74 23.71 -4.19
CA ARG A 148 6.49 23.29 -4.83
C ARG A 148 6.41 23.70 -6.31
N ILE A 149 6.91 24.89 -6.65
CA ILE A 149 6.88 25.45 -8.01
C ILE A 149 7.64 24.53 -8.98
N GLN A 150 8.77 23.97 -8.56
CA GLN A 150 9.54 23.03 -9.37
C GLN A 150 8.72 21.79 -9.77
N LEU A 151 7.91 21.26 -8.87
CA LEU A 151 7.04 20.11 -9.14
C LEU A 151 5.91 20.47 -10.10
N GLU A 152 5.33 21.66 -9.95
CA GLU A 152 4.28 22.18 -10.83
C GLU A 152 4.79 22.40 -12.25
N ILE A 153 6.01 22.94 -12.41
CA ILE A 153 6.68 23.10 -13.71
C ILE A 153 6.87 21.73 -14.38
N LYS A 154 7.50 20.76 -13.69
CA LYS A 154 7.69 19.40 -14.23
C LYS A 154 6.36 18.77 -14.65
N THR A 155 5.33 18.94 -13.82
CA THR A 155 3.98 18.41 -14.11
C THR A 155 3.42 19.01 -15.39
N ALA A 156 3.52 20.33 -15.56
CA ALA A 156 3.05 21.03 -16.76
C ALA A 156 3.83 20.61 -18.02
N GLU A 157 5.16 20.44 -17.93
CA GLU A 157 5.99 19.94 -19.04
C GLU A 157 5.51 18.58 -19.55
N TYR A 158 5.23 17.64 -18.64
CA TYR A 158 4.69 16.33 -19.00
C TYR A 158 3.28 16.39 -19.61
N TYR A 159 2.41 17.27 -19.10
CA TYR A 159 1.09 17.51 -19.72
C TYR A 159 1.23 18.00 -21.16
N SER A 160 2.10 18.99 -21.42
CA SER A 160 2.28 19.55 -22.77
C SER A 160 2.84 18.54 -23.76
N ASN A 161 3.76 17.68 -23.32
CA ASN A 161 4.34 16.64 -24.18
C ASN A 161 3.33 15.56 -24.56
N LEU A 162 2.39 15.21 -23.67
CA LEU A 162 1.31 14.25 -23.97
C LEU A 162 0.28 14.82 -24.95
N SER A 163 -0.04 16.11 -24.87
CA SER A 163 -0.95 16.77 -25.82
C SER A 163 -0.34 17.01 -27.21
N SER A 164 0.95 16.73 -27.39
CA SER A 164 1.70 16.96 -28.64
C SER A 164 1.91 15.67 -29.46
N ILE A 165 1.34 14.54 -29.02
CA ILE A 165 1.39 13.21 -29.64
C ILE A 165 -0.04 12.83 -30.05
#